data_AF-A0A1G7YYZ4-F1
#
_entry.id   AF-A0A1G7YYZ4-F1
#
_cell.length_a   1.000
_cell.length_b   1.000
_cell.length_c   1.000
_cell.angle_alpha   90.00
_cell.angle_beta   90.00
_cell.angle_gamma   90.00
#
_symmetry.space_group_name_H-M   'P 1'
#
loop_
_entity.id
_entity.type
_entity.pdbx_description
1 polymer ?
#
loop_
_entity_poly.entity_id
_entity_poly.type
_entity_poly.pdbx_seq_one_letter_code
_entity_poly.pdbx_strand_id
1 'polypeptide(L)'
;MDVACVNPKGGFVGLAFHIRDAHHYETVYFRPGASGTINAIQYMPEKKAEFNWWDYEATKYQPKAIIPQNKWFHVKVVVRGSKMEVYADNAPKPAMVYTPLDPSLKSGEVGYWHGNCPKGAYKNLVVTAFN
;
A
#
# COMPACT_ATOMS: atom_id res chain seq x y z
N MET A 1 -4.67 -6.27 8.16
CA MET A 1 -4.42 -5.18 9.13
C MET A 1 -5.57 -4.19 9.05
N ASP A 2 -5.83 -3.44 10.11
CA ASP A 2 -6.71 -2.28 10.05
C ASP A 2 -5.88 -1.00 10.03
N VAL A 3 -6.33 -0.01 9.26
CA VAL A 3 -5.66 1.29 9.15
C VAL A 3 -6.68 2.42 9.14
N ALA A 4 -6.31 3.59 9.67
CA ALA A 4 -7.12 4.80 9.65
C ALA A 4 -6.26 6.04 9.36
N CYS A 5 -6.86 7.02 8.71
CA CYS A 5 -6.29 8.36 8.52
C CYS A 5 -7.35 9.42 8.80
N VAL A 6 -7.11 10.26 9.81
CA VAL A 6 -8.00 11.39 10.16
C VAL A 6 -7.58 12.64 9.38
N ASN A 7 -8.56 13.39 8.87
CA ASN A 7 -8.37 14.53 7.97
C ASN A 7 -7.53 14.14 6.73
N PRO A 8 -8.00 13.19 5.92
CA PRO A 8 -7.15 12.48 4.96
C PRO A 8 -6.80 13.26 3.69
N LYS A 9 -7.16 14.55 3.61
CA LYS A 9 -6.83 15.39 2.45
C LYS A 9 -5.31 15.49 2.33
N GLY A 10 -4.77 14.92 1.26
CA GLY A 10 -3.33 14.83 1.03
C GLY A 10 -2.60 13.83 1.92
N GLY A 11 -3.29 13.03 2.75
CA GLY A 11 -2.69 12.08 3.67
C GLY A 11 -2.58 10.66 3.11
N PHE A 12 -1.45 10.01 3.38
CA PHE A 12 -1.13 8.66 2.91
C PHE A 12 -0.82 7.70 4.06
N VAL A 13 -1.35 6.48 3.97
CA VAL A 13 -1.12 5.36 4.91
C VAL A 13 -1.01 4.06 4.12
N GLY A 14 -0.17 3.12 4.54
CA GLY A 14 0.07 1.92 3.75
C GLY A 14 0.82 0.82 4.48
N LEU A 15 1.32 -0.11 3.67
CA LEU A 15 2.11 -1.25 4.09
C LEU A 15 3.41 -1.28 3.26
N ALA A 16 4.51 -1.56 3.94
CA ALA A 16 5.77 -1.92 3.30
C ALA A 16 5.99 -3.44 3.41
N PHE A 17 6.53 -4.04 2.35
CA PHE A 17 6.80 -5.47 2.26
C PHE A 17 8.08 -5.73 1.45
N HIS A 18 8.61 -6.94 1.56
CA HIS A 18 9.95 -7.28 1.07
C HIS A 18 11.01 -6.27 1.56
N ILE A 19 10.87 -5.81 2.81
CA ILE A 19 11.76 -4.82 3.39
C ILE A 19 13.13 -5.48 3.60
N ARG A 20 14.14 -4.93 2.94
CA ARG A 20 15.54 -5.30 3.15
C ARG A 20 16.23 -4.27 4.04
N ASP A 21 15.97 -2.99 3.80
CA ASP A 21 16.50 -1.87 4.55
C ASP A 21 15.63 -0.61 4.33
N ALA A 22 16.02 0.52 4.93
CA ALA A 22 15.26 1.76 4.91
C ALA A 22 15.04 2.39 3.52
N HIS A 23 15.73 1.92 2.48
CA HIS A 23 15.61 2.43 1.11
C HIS A 23 15.44 1.33 0.06
N HIS A 24 15.13 0.11 0.50
CA HIS A 24 14.89 -1.04 -0.36
C HIS A 24 13.73 -1.87 0.20
N TYR A 25 12.53 -1.47 -0.23
CA TYR A 25 11.28 -2.14 0.11
C TYR A 25 10.24 -1.86 -0.97
N GLU A 26 9.20 -2.68 -1.01
CA GLU A 26 8.02 -2.40 -1.82
C GLU A 26 6.93 -1.77 -0.94
N THR A 27 6.18 -0.80 -1.48
CA THR A 27 5.01 -0.28 -0.76
C THR A 27 3.76 -0.35 -1.60
N VAL A 28 2.66 -0.55 -0.89
CA VAL A 28 1.34 -0.15 -1.35
C VAL A 28 0.74 0.76 -0.30
N TYR A 29 0.21 1.89 -0.74
CA TYR A 29 -0.41 2.86 0.14
C TYR A 29 -1.75 3.34 -0.42
N PHE A 30 -2.55 3.86 0.50
CA PHE A 30 -3.92 4.28 0.29
C PHE A 30 -3.98 5.79 0.51
N ARG A 31 -4.79 6.45 -0.32
CA ARG A 31 -5.06 7.89 -0.25
C ARG A 31 -6.54 8.09 0.02
N PRO A 32 -7.02 8.02 1.28
CA PRO A 32 -8.46 8.15 1.54
C PRO A 32 -9.04 9.47 1.03
N GLY A 33 -8.27 10.57 1.05
CA GLY A 33 -8.68 11.85 0.48
C GLY A 33 -8.89 11.85 -1.06
N ALA A 34 -8.41 10.82 -1.76
CA ALA A 34 -8.60 10.60 -3.19
C ALA A 34 -9.55 9.43 -3.49
N SER A 35 -10.31 8.97 -2.50
CA SER A 35 -11.30 7.90 -2.63
C SER A 35 -12.26 8.15 -3.81
N GLY A 36 -12.49 7.13 -4.62
CA GLY A 36 -13.31 7.21 -5.85
C GLY A 36 -12.57 7.72 -7.09
N THR A 37 -11.28 8.06 -6.98
CA THR A 37 -10.42 8.44 -8.11
C THR A 37 -9.35 7.38 -8.38
N ILE A 38 -8.69 7.46 -9.53
CA ILE A 38 -7.56 6.58 -9.90
C ILE A 38 -6.42 6.61 -8.87
N ASN A 39 -6.30 7.71 -8.12
CA ASN A 39 -5.22 7.92 -7.15
C ASN A 39 -5.53 7.30 -5.77
N ALA A 40 -6.59 6.51 -5.61
CA ALA A 40 -7.02 6.02 -4.30
C ALA A 40 -6.06 5.00 -3.68
N ILE A 41 -5.38 4.20 -4.51
CA ILE A 41 -4.35 3.24 -4.12
C ILE A 41 -3.15 3.46 -5.02
N GLN A 42 -1.94 3.31 -4.49
CA GLN A 42 -0.72 3.34 -5.28
C GLN A 42 0.28 2.30 -4.80
N TYR A 43 0.88 1.59 -5.75
CA TYR A 43 2.10 0.82 -5.54
C TYR A 43 3.32 1.66 -5.89
N MET A 44 4.34 1.62 -5.04
CA MET A 44 5.59 2.35 -5.23
C MET A 44 6.72 1.64 -4.46
N PRO A 45 7.69 1.01 -5.14
CA PRO A 45 8.87 0.50 -4.47
C PRO A 45 9.85 1.64 -4.18
N GLU A 46 10.41 1.63 -2.98
CA GLU A 46 11.51 2.48 -2.57
C GLU A 46 12.81 1.78 -2.96
N LYS A 47 13.63 2.43 -3.79
CA LYS A 47 14.88 1.84 -4.31
C LYS A 47 16.13 2.67 -4.02
N LYS A 48 15.94 3.86 -3.45
CA LYS A 48 17.00 4.82 -3.12
C LYS A 48 16.46 5.81 -2.09
N ALA A 49 17.34 6.61 -1.49
CA ALA A 49 16.95 7.62 -0.51
C ALA A 49 16.09 8.76 -1.07
N GLU A 50 16.12 8.96 -2.39
CA GLU A 50 15.29 9.97 -3.04
C GLU A 50 13.90 9.41 -3.37
N PHE A 51 12.89 10.05 -2.80
CA PHE A 51 11.49 9.73 -3.02
C PHE A 51 11.09 10.03 -4.48
N ASN A 52 10.86 8.98 -5.28
CA ASN A 52 10.70 9.07 -6.74
C ASN A 52 9.28 8.78 -7.22
N TRP A 53 8.27 9.26 -6.49
CA TRP A 53 6.86 9.01 -6.80
C TRP A 53 6.44 9.37 -8.25
N TRP A 54 7.14 10.31 -8.89
CA TRP A 54 6.93 10.70 -10.30
C TRP A 54 7.12 9.52 -11.27
N ASP A 55 7.99 8.57 -10.93
CA ASP A 55 8.24 7.36 -11.74
C ASP A 55 7.05 6.37 -11.69
N TYR A 56 6.12 6.58 -10.75
CA TYR A 56 5.01 5.68 -10.46
C TYR A 56 3.63 6.33 -10.65
N GLU A 57 3.53 7.38 -11.47
CA GLU A 57 2.26 8.04 -11.79
C GLU A 57 1.40 7.30 -12.83
N ALA A 58 2.01 6.42 -13.63
CA ALA A 58 1.28 5.70 -14.67
C ALA A 58 0.12 4.86 -14.07
N THR A 59 -0.98 4.73 -14.82
CA THR A 59 -2.20 4.03 -14.40
C THR A 59 -1.97 2.56 -14.01
N LYS A 60 -0.89 1.93 -14.49
CA LYS A 60 -0.52 0.58 -14.07
C LYS A 60 -0.15 0.47 -12.58
N TYR A 61 0.26 1.57 -11.95
CA TYR A 61 0.65 1.60 -10.53
C TYR A 61 -0.49 2.07 -9.62
N GLN A 62 -1.64 2.44 -10.19
CA GLN A 62 -2.73 3.11 -9.48
C GLN A 62 -4.10 2.67 -9.99
N PRO A 63 -4.97 2.08 -9.15
CA PRO A 63 -6.36 1.82 -9.50
C PRO A 63 -7.35 2.75 -8.81
N LYS A 64 -8.48 2.97 -9.49
CA LYS A 64 -9.65 3.59 -8.87
C LYS A 64 -10.24 2.64 -7.83
N ALA A 65 -10.37 3.12 -6.60
CA ALA A 65 -10.94 2.36 -5.50
C ALA A 65 -11.75 3.27 -4.56
N ILE A 66 -12.71 2.69 -3.85
CA ILE A 66 -13.40 3.35 -2.75
C ILE A 66 -12.64 3.02 -1.47
N ILE A 67 -12.04 4.04 -0.86
CA ILE A 67 -11.33 3.95 0.42
C ILE A 67 -12.11 4.74 1.48
N PRO A 68 -12.42 4.13 2.63
CA PRO A 68 -13.01 4.82 3.76
C PRO A 68 -12.22 6.04 4.25
N GLN A 69 -12.91 7.17 4.45
CA GLN A 69 -12.34 8.40 5.00
C GLN A 69 -12.72 8.59 6.47
N ASN A 70 -11.79 9.11 7.30
CA ASN A 70 -12.01 9.41 8.72
C ASN A 70 -12.52 8.22 9.56
N LYS A 71 -12.25 6.99 9.14
CA LYS A 71 -12.62 5.77 9.85
C LYS A 71 -11.62 4.66 9.57
N TRP A 72 -11.64 3.62 10.41
CA TRP A 72 -10.87 2.41 10.18
C TRP A 72 -11.37 1.67 8.96
N PHE A 73 -10.45 1.08 8.21
CA PHE A 73 -10.75 0.12 7.14
C PHE A 73 -9.76 -1.03 7.16
N HIS A 74 -10.24 -2.19 6.73
CA HIS A 74 -9.41 -3.38 6.68
C HIS A 74 -8.61 -3.44 5.37
N VAL A 75 -7.34 -3.82 5.47
CA VAL A 75 -6.45 -4.05 4.34
C VAL A 75 -5.88 -5.46 4.41
N LYS A 76 -6.00 -6.17 3.29
CA LYS A 76 -5.31 -7.44 3.06
C LYS A 76 -4.48 -7.32 1.79
N VAL A 77 -3.20 -7.68 1.91
CA VAL A 77 -2.26 -7.74 0.78
C VAL A 77 -1.82 -9.19 0.63
N VAL A 78 -1.91 -9.72 -0.59
CA VAL A 78 -1.46 -11.07 -0.94
C VAL A 78 -0.34 -10.94 -1.95
N VAL A 79 0.86 -11.38 -1.58
CA VAL A 79 2.04 -11.38 -2.44
C VAL A 79 2.41 -12.83 -2.74
N ARG A 80 2.51 -13.17 -4.03
CA ARG A 80 2.91 -14.51 -4.51
C ARG A 80 3.82 -14.37 -5.72
N GLY A 81 5.08 -14.77 -5.58
CA GLY A 81 6.09 -14.54 -6.61
C GLY A 81 6.20 -13.05 -6.94
N SER A 82 6.03 -12.69 -8.21
CA SER A 82 6.07 -11.30 -8.69
C SER A 82 4.70 -10.61 -8.74
N LYS A 83 3.65 -11.18 -8.13
CA LYS A 83 2.28 -10.65 -8.17
C LYS A 83 1.83 -10.17 -6.79
N MET A 84 1.21 -8.99 -6.76
CA MET A 84 0.50 -8.45 -5.59
C MET A 84 -0.99 -8.31 -5.87
N GLU A 85 -1.81 -8.68 -4.90
CA GLU A 85 -3.25 -8.39 -4.86
C GLU A 85 -3.59 -7.64 -3.57
N VAL A 86 -4.38 -6.57 -3.68
CA VAL A 86 -4.72 -5.68 -2.57
C VAL A 86 -6.23 -5.66 -2.43
N TYR A 87 -6.73 -6.00 -1.24
CA TYR A 87 -8.13 -5.96 -0.88
C TYR A 87 -8.33 -4.84 0.14
N ALA A 88 -9.31 -3.97 -0.14
CA ALA A 88 -9.64 -2.84 0.71
C ALA A 88 -11.06 -3.00 1.27
N ASP A 89 -11.21 -2.66 2.55
CA ASP A 89 -12.47 -2.62 3.28
C ASP A 89 -13.30 -3.91 3.20
N ASN A 90 -12.62 -5.05 3.40
CA ASN A 90 -13.23 -6.39 3.36
C ASN A 90 -13.90 -6.74 2.02
N ALA A 91 -13.58 -6.04 0.94
CA ALA A 91 -14.13 -6.34 -0.37
C ALA A 91 -13.76 -7.77 -0.81
N PRO A 92 -14.69 -8.52 -1.44
CA PRO A 92 -14.45 -9.89 -1.89
C PRO A 92 -13.54 -9.98 -3.12
N LYS A 93 -13.33 -8.86 -3.82
CA LYS A 93 -12.47 -8.75 -5.00
C LYS A 93 -11.32 -7.79 -4.71
N PRO A 94 -10.13 -8.01 -5.29
CA PRO A 94 -9.02 -7.10 -5.10
C PRO A 94 -9.33 -5.74 -5.73
N ALA A 95 -9.05 -4.67 -5.00
CA ALA A 95 -9.07 -3.30 -5.50
C ALA A 95 -7.84 -2.99 -6.37
N MET A 96 -6.75 -3.75 -6.20
CA MET A 96 -5.56 -3.67 -7.04
C MET A 96 -5.01 -5.07 -7.32
N VAL A 97 -4.57 -5.29 -8.57
CA VAL A 97 -3.71 -6.40 -8.94
C VAL A 97 -2.53 -5.82 -9.70
N TYR A 98 -1.32 -6.16 -9.28
CA TYR A 98 -0.10 -5.61 -9.87
C TYR A 98 0.94 -6.70 -10.14
N THR A 99 1.57 -6.59 -11.31
CA THR A 99 2.68 -7.43 -11.77
C THR A 99 3.45 -6.69 -12.88
N PRO A 100 4.79 -6.78 -12.94
CA PRO A 100 5.68 -7.46 -11.99
C PRO A 100 6.08 -6.57 -10.81
N LEU A 101 6.15 -7.18 -9.63
CA LEU A 101 6.87 -6.66 -8.45
C LEU A 101 8.38 -6.55 -8.71
N ASP A 102 9.11 -5.88 -7.83
CA ASP A 102 10.55 -5.69 -7.98
C ASP A 102 11.31 -7.02 -7.93
N PRO A 103 11.99 -7.44 -9.03
CA PRO A 103 12.68 -8.73 -9.05
C PRO A 103 13.91 -8.81 -8.13
N SER A 104 14.42 -7.67 -7.66
CA SER A 104 15.53 -7.59 -6.71
C SER A 104 15.10 -7.78 -5.24
N LEU A 105 13.79 -7.73 -4.97
CA LEU A 105 13.19 -7.88 -3.64
C LEU A 105 12.27 -9.10 -3.64
N LYS A 106 12.77 -10.24 -3.17
CA LYS A 106 12.05 -11.53 -3.20
C LYS A 106 11.49 -11.96 -1.85
N SER A 107 12.07 -11.45 -0.78
CA SER A 107 11.74 -11.74 0.61
C SER A 107 12.25 -10.60 1.47
N GLY A 108 11.75 -10.52 2.70
CA GLY A 108 12.13 -9.49 3.65
C GLY A 108 11.08 -9.33 4.72
N GLU A 109 11.21 -8.25 5.49
CA GLU A 109 10.26 -7.93 6.55
C GLU A 109 8.97 -7.30 5.99
N VAL A 110 7.99 -7.18 6.87
CA VAL A 110 6.71 -6.52 6.62
C VAL A 110 6.50 -5.48 7.71
N GLY A 111 6.08 -4.28 7.32
CA GLY A 111 5.96 -3.16 8.23
C GLY A 111 4.84 -2.20 7.85
N TYR A 112 4.46 -1.35 8.79
CA TYR A 112 3.59 -0.23 8.49
C TYR A 112 4.35 0.81 7.68
N TRP A 113 3.70 1.35 6.66
CA TRP A 113 4.22 2.51 5.94
C TRP A 113 3.36 3.72 6.26
N HIS A 114 3.98 4.77 6.78
CA HIS A 114 3.32 6.02 7.11
C HIS A 114 3.88 7.11 6.21
N GLY A 115 3.03 7.67 5.35
CA GLY A 115 3.40 8.81 4.52
C GLY A 115 3.21 10.09 5.32
N ASN A 116 2.28 10.91 4.87
CA ASN A 116 2.02 12.25 5.41
C ASN A 116 0.60 12.39 6.00
N CYS A 117 -0.02 11.28 6.41
CA CYS A 117 -1.30 11.36 7.08
C CYS A 117 -1.15 12.09 8.42
N PRO A 118 -1.88 13.19 8.69
CA PRO A 118 -1.67 13.99 9.90
C PRO A 118 -1.85 13.19 11.20
N LYS A 119 -2.80 12.25 11.20
CA LYS A 119 -3.06 11.31 12.29
C LYS A 119 -3.40 9.95 11.68
N GLY A 120 -2.37 9.14 11.45
CA GLY A 120 -2.47 7.76 11.00
C GLY A 120 -2.47 6.79 12.17
N ALA A 121 -3.25 5.72 12.09
CA ALA A 121 -3.28 4.65 13.09
C ALA A 121 -3.36 3.28 12.43
N TYR A 122 -2.74 2.29 13.07
CA TYR A 122 -2.66 0.90 12.59
C TYR A 122 -2.93 -0.06 13.75
N LYS A 123 -3.59 -1.19 13.47
CA LYS A 123 -3.76 -2.28 14.44
C LYS A 123 -3.96 -3.61 13.72
N ASN A 124 -3.89 -4.70 14.48
CA ASN A 124 -4.26 -6.04 14.02
C ASN A 124 -3.47 -6.47 12.75
N LEU A 125 -2.18 -6.15 12.69
CA LEU A 125 -1.32 -6.72 11.64
C LEU A 125 -1.12 -8.21 11.92
N VAL A 126 -1.47 -9.01 10.93
CA VAL A 126 -1.21 -10.44 10.90
C VAL A 126 -0.43 -10.70 9.63
N VAL A 127 0.71 -11.36 9.77
CA VAL A 127 1.56 -11.77 8.65
C VAL A 127 1.57 -13.29 8.60
N THR A 128 1.32 -13.83 7.41
CA THR A 128 1.31 -15.28 7.18
C THR A 128 2.14 -15.55 5.94
N ALA A 129 3.19 -16.36 6.11
CA ALA A 129 3.96 -16.86 4.99
C ALA A 129 3.22 -18.03 4.32
N PHE A 130 3.28 -18.12 2.99
CA PHE A 130 2.87 -19.32 2.28
C PHE A 130 4.04 -20.31 2.36
N ASN A 131 3.83 -21.44 3.04
CA ASN A 131 4.78 -22.56 3.03
C ASN A 131 4.74 -23.27 1.68
#